data_AF-A0A0G4J2W5-F1
#
_entry.id   AF-A0A0G4J2W5-F1
#
_cell.length_a   1.000
_cell.length_b   1.000
_cell.length_c   1.000
_cell.angle_alpha   90.00
_cell.angle_beta   90.00
_cell.angle_gamma   90.00
#
_symmetry.space_group_name_H-M   'P 1'
#
loop_
_entity.id
_entity.type
_entity.pdbx_description
1 polymer ?
#
loop_
_entity_poly.entity_id
_entity_poly.type
_entity_poly.pdbx_seq_one_letter_code
_entity_poly.pdbx_strand_id
1 'polypeptide(L)'
;MRPRTQAPSPSNRYAVVVGCIVVGFLVSITVQIRLMSGGARPAARSPRRLAALLHWPQTGLPVWQEIAKRPSQQCLYTKMDRRIVADSDGRICFRHHQFANGCCSVALPVEACGAGCSEAWNCCVRHSLCVACCIARTSNASSMETFRHCSNRCLFTSESTVSGNRFKSDLKYCYSDQHSIPPSAASLQLAPLGWSCDRACESSGGACDEAMLPAINNCDMFRAAGEPCVACTTQDGREFPAITSAGTCIVNGKEHMLDCQISRHDVRRLCNCLPKELDPHSVLFNHDRLRIV
;
A
#
# COMPACT_ATOMS: atom_id res chain seq x y z
N MET A 1 -29.03 6.86 -45.59
CA MET A 1 -28.86 8.15 -44.88
C MET A 1 -29.25 7.94 -43.42
N ARG A 2 -28.28 7.91 -42.50
CA ARG A 2 -28.50 7.80 -41.04
C ARG A 2 -27.97 9.08 -40.37
N PRO A 3 -28.66 9.66 -39.38
CA PRO A 3 -28.21 10.88 -38.73
C PRO A 3 -27.05 10.57 -37.76
N ARG A 4 -26.11 11.52 -37.70
CA ARG A 4 -24.88 11.49 -36.92
C ARG A 4 -25.16 12.15 -35.57
N THR A 5 -25.14 11.39 -34.48
CA THR A 5 -25.26 11.91 -33.12
C THR A 5 -23.95 12.58 -32.69
N GLN A 6 -24.04 13.86 -32.30
CA GLN A 6 -22.95 14.67 -31.76
C GLN A 6 -22.66 14.31 -30.30
N ALA A 7 -21.37 14.31 -29.94
CA ALA A 7 -20.89 14.18 -28.57
C ALA A 7 -20.90 15.54 -27.83
N PRO A 8 -21.14 15.58 -26.51
CA PRO A 8 -21.11 16.82 -25.74
C PRO A 8 -19.68 17.24 -25.34
N SER A 9 -19.47 18.56 -25.37
CA SER A 9 -18.24 19.28 -25.01
C SER A 9 -18.03 19.39 -23.48
N PRO A 10 -16.79 19.30 -22.95
CA PRO A 10 -16.52 19.50 -21.54
C PRO A 10 -16.02 20.93 -21.26
N SER A 11 -16.90 21.83 -20.82
CA SER A 11 -16.50 23.11 -20.24
C SER A 11 -17.46 23.55 -19.13
N ASN A 12 -17.22 23.08 -17.90
CA ASN A 12 -17.56 23.76 -16.65
C ASN A 12 -17.32 22.85 -15.43
N ARG A 13 -16.11 22.86 -14.86
CA ARG A 13 -15.84 22.26 -13.54
C ARG A 13 -14.89 23.09 -12.66
N TYR A 14 -14.68 24.38 -12.96
CA TYR A 14 -13.71 25.22 -12.25
C TYR A 14 -14.33 26.33 -11.37
N ALA A 15 -15.64 26.31 -11.11
CA ALA A 15 -16.31 27.42 -10.41
C ALA A 15 -16.77 27.14 -8.96
N VAL A 16 -16.54 25.94 -8.39
CA VAL A 16 -17.19 25.56 -7.11
C VAL A 16 -16.23 25.42 -5.91
N VAL A 17 -14.91 25.51 -6.11
CA VAL A 17 -13.93 25.24 -5.02
C VAL A 17 -13.47 26.50 -4.26
N VAL A 18 -13.82 27.71 -4.72
CA VAL A 18 -13.32 28.96 -4.11
C VAL A 18 -14.23 29.51 -2.99
N GLY A 19 -15.43 28.96 -2.80
CA GLY A 19 -16.42 29.48 -1.84
C GLY A 19 -16.24 29.08 -0.37
N CYS A 20 -15.54 27.98 -0.07
CA CYS A 20 -15.52 27.42 1.30
C CYS A 20 -14.38 27.95 2.19
N ILE A 21 -13.41 28.67 1.65
CA ILE A 21 -12.20 29.08 2.40
C ILE A 21 -12.41 30.41 3.16
N VAL A 22 -13.39 31.23 2.77
CA VAL A 22 -13.54 32.60 3.31
C VAL A 22 -14.44 32.67 4.56
N VAL A 23 -15.31 31.70 4.81
CA VAL A 23 -16.27 31.76 5.93
C VAL A 23 -15.69 31.22 7.25
N GLY A 24 -14.66 30.36 7.19
CA GLY A 24 -14.03 29.77 8.38
C GLY A 24 -13.11 30.71 9.18
N PHE A 25 -12.66 31.82 8.58
CA PHE A 25 -11.67 32.71 9.21
C PHE A 25 -12.27 33.85 10.06
N LEU A 26 -13.57 34.11 9.95
CA LEU A 26 -14.21 35.25 10.64
C LEU A 26 -14.92 34.88 11.96
N VAL A 27 -15.04 33.58 12.29
CA VAL A 27 -15.73 33.12 13.51
C VAL A 27 -14.79 32.94 14.72
N SER A 28 -13.46 32.99 14.54
CA SER A 28 -12.50 32.84 15.65
C SER A 28 -12.07 34.14 16.34
N ILE A 29 -12.50 35.33 15.87
CA ILE A 29 -11.97 36.61 16.36
C ILE A 29 -12.85 37.27 17.46
N THR A 30 -14.06 36.77 17.73
CA THR A 30 -15.00 37.42 18.68
C THR A 30 -15.01 36.87 20.11
N VAL A 31 -14.19 35.88 20.47
CA VAL A 31 -14.29 35.17 21.77
C VAL A 31 -13.28 35.62 22.84
N GLN A 32 -12.41 36.61 22.60
CA GLN A 32 -11.35 36.96 23.58
C GLN A 32 -11.31 38.42 24.07
N ILE A 33 -12.41 39.18 24.06
CA ILE A 33 -12.41 40.51 24.71
C ILE A 33 -13.72 40.77 25.44
N ARG A 34 -13.89 40.17 26.62
CA ARG A 34 -14.79 40.68 27.68
C ARG A 34 -14.46 40.08 29.04
N LEU A 35 -13.33 40.49 29.61
CA LEU A 35 -13.11 40.38 31.06
C LEU A 35 -12.58 41.71 31.62
N MET A 36 -13.48 42.35 32.35
CA MET A 36 -13.25 42.97 33.66
C MET A 36 -12.35 44.21 33.72
N SER A 37 -13.06 45.34 33.63
CA SER A 37 -12.74 46.66 34.15
C SER A 37 -12.73 46.73 35.70
N GLY A 38 -11.74 47.43 36.25
CA GLY A 38 -11.69 47.97 37.62
C GLY A 38 -10.27 47.84 38.19
N GLY A 39 -9.52 48.87 38.58
CA GLY A 39 -9.80 50.27 38.86
C GLY A 39 -9.14 50.63 40.21
N ALA A 40 -7.91 51.17 40.19
CA ALA A 40 -7.34 52.10 41.19
C ALA A 40 -5.84 52.41 40.90
N ARG A 41 -5.46 53.69 40.99
CA ARG A 41 -4.10 54.28 40.92
C ARG A 41 -3.68 54.74 42.35
N PRO A 42 -2.54 55.42 42.58
CA PRO A 42 -1.15 55.13 42.21
C PRO A 42 -0.18 55.31 43.42
N ALA A 43 1.08 54.86 43.30
CA ALA A 43 2.19 55.49 44.03
C ALA A 43 3.52 55.30 43.29
N ALA A 44 4.26 56.40 43.20
CA ALA A 44 5.44 56.59 42.37
C ALA A 44 6.73 55.97 42.94
N ARG A 45 7.65 55.53 42.05
CA ARG A 45 9.10 55.74 42.21
C ARG A 45 9.92 55.35 40.96
N SER A 46 10.68 56.34 40.49
CA SER A 46 12.02 56.30 39.87
C SER A 46 12.24 55.70 38.46
N PRO A 47 12.90 56.43 37.53
CA PRO A 47 13.12 56.01 36.15
C PRO A 47 14.53 55.43 35.94
N ARG A 48 14.64 54.19 35.43
CA ARG A 48 15.86 53.73 34.74
C ARG A 48 15.54 52.68 33.67
N ARG A 49 15.98 53.00 32.45
CA ARG A 49 16.34 52.11 31.33
C ARG A 49 15.21 51.49 30.51
N LEU A 50 14.87 52.21 29.45
CA LEU A 50 14.38 51.67 28.18
C LEU A 50 15.44 50.73 27.59
N ALA A 51 15.14 49.43 27.54
CA ALA A 51 15.75 48.49 26.61
C ALA A 51 14.62 47.59 26.11
N ALA A 52 14.15 47.91 24.91
CA ALA A 52 13.18 47.11 24.16
C ALA A 52 13.81 45.74 23.85
N LEU A 53 13.41 44.71 24.58
CA LEU A 53 13.64 43.32 24.19
C LEU A 53 12.44 42.86 23.37
N LEU A 54 12.59 42.98 22.05
CA LEU A 54 11.81 42.24 21.07
C LEU A 54 12.02 40.73 21.32
N HIS A 55 11.14 40.12 22.12
CA HIS A 55 11.05 38.66 22.19
C HIS A 55 10.26 38.18 20.99
N TRP A 56 10.98 37.78 19.95
CA TRP A 56 10.45 36.99 18.85
C TRP A 56 10.17 35.57 19.37
N PRO A 57 9.00 34.96 19.12
CA PRO A 57 8.79 33.57 19.47
C PRO A 57 9.68 32.71 18.57
N GLN A 58 10.66 32.02 19.17
CA GLN A 58 11.46 30.99 18.52
C GLN A 58 10.60 29.74 18.27
N THR A 59 9.66 29.82 17.33
CA THR A 59 9.04 28.62 16.75
C THR A 59 9.88 28.19 15.56
N GLY A 60 10.86 27.34 15.83
CA GLY A 60 11.75 26.82 14.81
C GLY A 60 12.99 26.18 15.40
N LEU A 61 12.83 25.22 16.33
CA LEU A 61 13.92 24.27 16.56
C LEU A 61 14.09 23.47 15.27
N PRO A 62 15.27 23.50 14.64
CA PRO A 62 15.48 22.79 13.40
C PRO A 62 15.50 21.29 13.66
N VAL A 63 14.98 20.53 12.70
CA VAL A 63 15.16 19.09 12.48
C VAL A 63 16.61 18.59 12.72
N TRP A 64 17.60 19.49 12.73
CA TRP A 64 19.02 19.20 12.97
C TRP A 64 19.36 18.67 14.37
N GLN A 65 18.54 18.87 15.40
CA GLN A 65 18.92 18.51 16.78
C GLN A 65 18.69 17.03 17.15
N GLU A 66 17.92 16.27 16.36
CA GLU A 66 17.79 14.81 16.54
C GLU A 66 18.99 14.02 15.98
N ILE A 67 19.86 14.67 15.20
CA ILE A 67 20.98 14.05 14.49
C ILE A 67 22.19 13.76 15.40
N ALA A 68 22.22 14.30 16.62
CA ALA A 68 23.41 14.33 17.48
C ALA A 68 23.59 13.11 18.42
N LYS A 69 22.76 12.07 18.35
CA LYS A 69 22.70 11.02 19.39
C LYS A 69 23.23 9.62 19.01
N ARG A 70 23.91 9.43 17.88
CA ARG A 70 24.51 8.14 17.51
C ARG A 70 25.99 8.27 17.08
N PRO A 71 26.90 7.46 17.66
CA PRO A 71 28.28 7.37 17.18
C PRO A 71 28.29 6.59 15.85
N SER A 72 28.90 7.18 14.81
CA SER A 72 28.89 6.76 13.40
C SER A 72 27.56 7.01 12.65
N GLN A 73 27.41 8.22 12.12
CA GLN A 73 26.31 8.64 11.23
C GLN A 73 26.29 7.94 9.86
N GLN A 74 26.97 6.81 9.67
CA GLN A 74 26.99 6.14 8.38
C GLN A 74 25.85 5.12 8.29
N CYS A 75 25.00 5.26 7.28
CA CYS A 75 23.96 4.27 7.00
C CYS A 75 24.43 3.30 5.92
N LEU A 76 24.07 2.02 6.08
CA LEU A 76 24.04 1.11 4.95
C LEU A 76 22.82 1.42 4.08
N TYR A 77 22.87 1.07 2.81
CA TYR A 77 21.75 1.30 1.90
C TYR A 77 21.70 0.27 0.77
N THR A 78 20.51 0.10 0.20
CA THR A 78 20.28 -0.84 -0.89
C THR A 78 20.95 -0.38 -2.20
N LYS A 79 21.60 -1.32 -2.90
CA LYS A 79 22.29 -1.06 -4.17
C LYS A 79 21.53 -1.56 -5.40
N MET A 80 20.55 -2.44 -5.20
CA MET A 80 19.85 -3.14 -6.28
C MET A 80 18.97 -2.20 -7.12
N ASP A 81 18.30 -1.25 -6.48
CA ASP A 81 17.42 -0.29 -7.16
C ASP A 81 18.18 0.93 -7.69
N ARG A 82 17.87 1.35 -8.92
CA ARG A 82 18.53 2.50 -9.57
C ARG A 82 18.08 3.86 -9.00
N ARG A 83 16.78 4.02 -8.69
CA ARG A 83 16.16 5.32 -8.40
C ARG A 83 15.84 5.57 -6.93
N ILE A 84 15.42 4.52 -6.22
CA ILE A 84 14.97 4.58 -4.83
C ILE A 84 15.91 3.72 -4.02
N VAL A 85 16.25 4.14 -2.80
CA VAL A 85 17.10 3.39 -1.88
C VAL A 85 16.41 3.30 -0.51
N ALA A 86 16.65 2.21 0.19
CA ALA A 86 16.32 2.08 1.61
C ALA A 86 17.63 2.10 2.41
N ASP A 87 17.66 2.85 3.50
CA ASP A 87 18.79 2.92 4.41
C ASP A 87 18.66 1.95 5.60
N SER A 88 19.72 1.86 6.41
CA SER A 88 19.76 0.98 7.59
C SER A 88 18.80 1.38 8.71
N ASP A 89 18.25 2.59 8.68
CA ASP A 89 17.21 3.03 9.61
C ASP A 89 15.80 2.73 9.07
N GLY A 90 15.69 2.03 7.93
CA GLY A 90 14.42 1.68 7.29
C GLY A 90 13.76 2.85 6.55
N ARG A 91 14.48 3.96 6.33
CA ARG A 91 13.96 5.10 5.58
C ARG A 91 14.15 4.89 4.10
N ILE A 92 13.19 5.39 3.32
CA ILE A 92 13.22 5.31 1.85
C ILE A 92 13.32 6.71 1.26
N CYS A 93 14.24 6.90 0.31
CA CYS A 93 14.39 8.14 -0.42
C CYS A 93 14.81 7.88 -1.87
N PHE A 94 14.71 8.90 -2.72
CA PHE A 94 15.39 8.85 -4.02
C PHE A 94 16.91 8.86 -3.81
N ARG A 95 17.65 8.18 -4.67
CA ARG A 95 19.11 8.07 -4.57
C ARG A 95 19.82 9.43 -4.51
N HIS A 96 19.30 10.45 -5.20
CA HIS A 96 19.86 11.80 -5.19
C HIS A 96 19.50 12.63 -3.93
N HIS A 97 18.61 12.12 -3.08
CA HIS A 97 18.29 12.69 -1.77
C HIS A 97 19.04 12.01 -0.62
N GLN A 98 19.93 11.07 -0.94
CA GLN A 98 20.82 10.44 0.02
C GLN A 98 21.94 11.40 0.40
N PHE A 99 22.23 11.51 1.69
CA PHE A 99 23.37 12.27 2.18
C PHE A 99 24.69 11.55 1.89
N ALA A 100 25.81 12.27 1.99
CA ALA A 100 27.15 11.70 1.77
C ALA A 100 27.49 10.55 2.74
N ASN A 101 26.82 10.49 3.89
CA ASN A 101 26.96 9.42 4.88
C ASN A 101 26.09 8.18 4.56
N GLY A 102 25.37 8.16 3.45
CA GLY A 102 24.53 7.03 3.03
C GLY A 102 23.11 7.05 3.61
N CYS A 103 22.77 7.97 4.50
CA CYS A 103 21.45 8.05 5.11
C CYS A 103 20.46 8.84 4.25
N CYS A 104 19.18 8.52 4.35
CA CYS A 104 18.11 9.26 3.69
C CYS A 104 17.76 10.54 4.47
N SER A 105 17.70 11.67 3.76
CA SER A 105 17.44 13.00 4.32
C SER A 105 16.00 13.22 4.79
N VAL A 106 15.06 12.60 4.10
CA VAL A 106 13.63 12.58 4.40
C VAL A 106 13.08 11.21 3.99
N ALA A 107 12.28 10.59 4.85
CA ALA A 107 11.46 9.47 4.44
C ALA A 107 10.44 10.00 3.43
N LEU A 108 10.31 9.37 2.25
CA LEU A 108 9.11 9.58 1.45
C LEU A 108 7.89 9.30 2.35
N PRO A 109 6.77 10.03 2.22
CA PRO A 109 5.55 9.82 3.02
C PRO A 109 4.85 8.48 2.72
N VAL A 110 5.55 7.57 2.06
CA VAL A 110 5.14 6.19 1.94
C VAL A 110 5.43 5.58 3.29
N GLU A 111 4.40 5.30 4.08
CA GLU A 111 4.52 4.27 5.11
C GLU A 111 5.26 3.11 4.45
N ALA A 112 6.42 2.71 4.97
CA ALA A 112 7.35 1.85 4.24
C ALA A 112 6.71 0.54 3.72
N CYS A 113 5.57 0.15 4.32
CA CYS A 113 4.73 -0.99 3.92
C CYS A 113 3.40 -0.70 3.24
N GLY A 114 3.06 0.55 2.97
CA GLY A 114 1.80 0.91 2.31
C GLY A 114 1.85 0.79 0.79
N ALA A 115 2.61 1.65 0.11
CA ALA A 115 2.57 1.69 -1.36
C ALA A 115 3.62 0.77 -1.99
N GLY A 116 3.15 -0.19 -2.79
CA GLY A 116 4.02 -1.12 -3.52
C GLY A 116 4.47 -2.35 -2.71
N CYS A 117 3.92 -2.53 -1.51
CA CYS A 117 4.03 -3.74 -0.71
C CYS A 117 2.62 -4.27 -0.42
N SER A 118 2.47 -5.58 -0.33
CA SER A 118 1.27 -6.23 0.21
C SER A 118 1.57 -6.73 1.60
N GLU A 119 0.77 -6.28 2.58
CA GLU A 119 0.85 -6.80 3.95
C GLU A 119 0.38 -8.25 4.05
N ALA A 120 -0.59 -8.64 3.21
CA ALA A 120 -1.09 -10.02 3.16
C ALA A 120 0.00 -11.00 2.69
N TRP A 121 0.81 -10.57 1.72
CA TRP A 121 1.84 -11.42 1.12
C TRP A 121 3.22 -11.24 1.73
N ASN A 122 3.42 -10.20 2.53
CA ASN A 122 4.74 -9.78 2.98
C ASN A 122 5.74 -9.66 1.81
N CYS A 123 5.25 -9.18 0.65
CA CYS A 123 6.01 -9.04 -0.58
C CYS A 123 5.85 -7.65 -1.18
N CYS A 124 6.84 -7.19 -1.94
CA CYS A 124 6.90 -5.86 -2.50
C CYS A 124 7.38 -5.86 -3.96
N VAL A 125 7.04 -4.79 -4.68
CA VAL A 125 7.37 -4.62 -6.10
C VAL A 125 8.85 -4.27 -6.34
N ARG A 126 9.53 -3.78 -5.30
CA ARG A 126 10.93 -3.34 -5.32
C ARG A 126 11.69 -3.85 -4.11
N HIS A 127 12.98 -4.12 -4.31
CA HIS A 127 13.89 -4.60 -3.27
C HIS A 127 13.96 -3.61 -2.09
N SER A 128 14.15 -2.32 -2.37
CA SER A 128 14.26 -1.29 -1.34
C SER A 128 12.99 -1.16 -0.48
N LEU A 129 11.80 -1.34 -1.08
CA LEU A 129 10.54 -1.31 -0.34
C LEU A 129 10.43 -2.52 0.60
N CYS A 130 10.76 -3.72 0.10
CA CYS A 130 10.80 -4.93 0.92
C CYS A 130 11.74 -4.78 2.11
N VAL A 131 12.96 -4.27 1.89
CA VAL A 131 13.96 -4.10 2.95
C VAL A 131 13.47 -3.13 4.02
N ALA A 132 12.93 -1.98 3.63
CA ALA A 132 12.38 -1.01 4.57
C ALA A 132 11.21 -1.60 5.37
N CYS A 133 10.32 -2.35 4.71
CA CYS A 133 9.23 -3.06 5.37
C CYS A 133 9.69 -4.05 6.42
N CYS A 134 10.66 -4.89 6.05
CA CYS A 134 11.23 -5.88 6.93
C CYS A 134 11.85 -5.22 8.17
N ILE A 135 12.59 -4.11 7.98
CA ILE A 135 13.18 -3.35 9.09
C ILE A 135 12.09 -2.79 10.01
N ALA A 136 11.04 -2.19 9.45
CA ALA A 136 9.94 -1.62 10.23
C ALA A 136 9.20 -2.66 11.10
N ARG A 137 9.21 -3.94 10.68
CA ARG A 137 8.57 -5.06 11.40
C ARG A 137 9.54 -5.86 12.28
N THR A 138 10.84 -5.55 12.26
CA THR A 138 11.84 -6.25 13.08
C THR A 138 12.17 -5.40 14.31
N SER A 139 11.83 -5.86 15.50
CA SER A 139 11.83 -5.03 16.72
C SER A 139 13.12 -5.02 17.55
N ASN A 140 14.12 -5.87 17.29
CA ASN A 140 15.08 -6.24 18.34
C ASN A 140 16.57 -6.39 17.95
N ALA A 141 17.11 -5.60 17.02
CA ALA A 141 18.55 -5.66 16.72
C ALA A 141 19.17 -4.30 16.39
N SER A 142 20.51 -4.26 16.31
CA SER A 142 21.23 -3.09 15.79
C SER A 142 20.75 -2.76 14.37
N SER A 143 20.68 -1.47 14.01
CA SER A 143 20.13 -1.05 12.70
C SER A 143 20.87 -1.67 11.51
N MET A 144 22.20 -1.85 11.63
CA MET A 144 23.03 -2.46 10.59
C MET A 144 22.80 -3.98 10.43
N GLU A 145 22.64 -4.72 11.52
CA GLU A 145 22.40 -6.17 11.46
C GLU A 145 21.00 -6.46 10.91
N THR A 146 20.00 -5.72 11.39
CA THR A 146 18.63 -5.74 10.87
C THR A 146 18.62 -5.46 9.36
N PHE A 147 19.35 -4.43 8.93
CA PHE A 147 19.46 -4.09 7.52
C PHE A 147 20.03 -5.24 6.67
N ARG A 148 21.10 -5.89 7.13
CA ARG A 148 21.72 -7.01 6.40
C ARG A 148 20.79 -8.21 6.34
N HIS A 149 20.15 -8.55 7.46
CA HIS A 149 19.15 -9.61 7.53
C HIS A 149 18.03 -9.37 6.50
N CYS A 150 17.41 -8.18 6.54
CA CYS A 150 16.34 -7.81 5.63
C CYS A 150 16.79 -7.73 4.16
N SER A 151 17.99 -7.21 3.88
CA SER A 151 18.54 -7.14 2.52
C SER A 151 18.73 -8.51 1.89
N ASN A 152 19.16 -9.50 2.67
CA ASN A 152 19.36 -10.87 2.23
C ASN A 152 18.04 -11.65 2.11
N ARG A 153 17.06 -11.32 2.95
CA ARG A 153 15.75 -11.97 2.95
C ARG A 153 14.89 -11.52 1.78
N CYS A 154 14.93 -10.23 1.45
CA CYS A 154 14.19 -9.60 0.37
C CYS A 154 14.67 -9.93 -1.05
N LEU A 155 15.24 -11.11 -1.28
CA LEU A 155 15.64 -11.55 -2.61
C LEU A 155 14.45 -12.23 -3.33
N PHE A 156 14.51 -12.27 -4.65
CA PHE A 156 13.55 -13.07 -5.43
C PHE A 156 13.97 -14.54 -5.37
N THR A 157 13.00 -15.45 -5.24
CA THR A 157 13.25 -16.91 -5.25
C THR A 157 13.10 -17.47 -6.67
N SER A 158 13.66 -18.66 -6.92
CA SER A 158 13.39 -19.40 -8.16
C SER A 158 11.90 -19.65 -8.36
N GLU A 159 11.16 -19.86 -7.26
CA GLU A 159 9.70 -20.02 -7.26
C GLU A 159 8.96 -18.77 -7.73
N SER A 160 9.56 -17.58 -7.61
CA SER A 160 9.00 -16.32 -8.11
C SER A 160 9.30 -16.06 -9.59
N THR A 161 10.07 -16.93 -10.25
CA THR A 161 10.44 -16.85 -11.68
C THR A 161 9.71 -17.89 -12.53
N VAL A 162 9.31 -17.51 -13.74
CA VAL A 162 8.65 -18.39 -14.73
C VAL A 162 9.69 -19.04 -15.62
N SER A 163 10.59 -18.22 -16.19
CA SER A 163 11.72 -18.65 -17.03
C SER A 163 12.66 -17.45 -17.24
N GLY A 164 13.96 -17.66 -17.05
CA GLY A 164 14.95 -16.58 -17.12
C GLY A 164 14.64 -15.43 -16.15
N ASN A 165 14.71 -14.19 -16.64
CA ASN A 165 14.42 -12.97 -15.85
C ASN A 165 12.93 -12.59 -15.82
N ARG A 166 12.02 -13.50 -16.19
CA ARG A 166 10.57 -13.27 -16.17
C ARG A 166 10.00 -13.74 -14.84
N PHE A 167 9.32 -12.86 -14.13
CA PHE A 167 8.74 -13.14 -12.82
C PHE A 167 7.27 -13.53 -12.92
N LYS A 168 6.81 -14.38 -11.97
CA LYS A 168 5.40 -14.66 -11.73
C LYS A 168 4.68 -13.44 -11.15
N SER A 169 5.41 -12.74 -10.27
CA SER A 169 5.11 -11.54 -9.46
C SER A 169 5.66 -10.20 -9.97
N ASP A 170 4.91 -9.10 -10.05
CA ASP A 170 5.50 -7.78 -9.82
C ASP A 170 6.01 -7.68 -8.37
N LEU A 171 5.28 -8.26 -7.42
CA LEU A 171 5.60 -8.40 -6.00
C LEU A 171 6.67 -9.48 -5.73
N LYS A 172 7.79 -9.46 -6.45
CA LYS A 172 8.82 -10.52 -6.43
C LYS A 172 9.79 -10.50 -5.24
N TYR A 173 9.72 -9.51 -4.34
CA TYR A 173 10.63 -9.38 -3.20
C TYR A 173 9.88 -9.58 -1.89
N CYS A 174 10.13 -10.66 -1.18
CA CYS A 174 9.36 -11.03 0.01
C CYS A 174 10.22 -11.04 1.28
N TYR A 175 9.64 -10.64 2.40
CA TYR A 175 10.31 -10.56 3.70
C TYR A 175 9.76 -11.55 4.74
N SER A 176 8.83 -12.43 4.36
CA SER A 176 8.40 -13.57 5.20
C SER A 176 9.10 -14.86 4.77
N ASP A 177 9.27 -15.80 5.72
CA ASP A 177 9.73 -17.18 5.42
C ASP A 177 8.65 -17.97 4.68
N GLN A 178 7.40 -17.53 4.78
CA GLN A 178 6.31 -18.04 3.97
C GLN A 178 6.38 -17.33 2.61
N HIS A 179 7.06 -17.96 1.66
CA HIS A 179 7.13 -17.51 0.26
C HIS A 179 5.79 -17.76 -0.45
N SER A 180 4.74 -17.07 -0.02
CA SER A 180 3.46 -17.09 -0.72
C SER A 180 3.61 -16.26 -2.00
N ILE A 181 3.74 -16.93 -3.15
CA ILE A 181 3.98 -16.33 -4.48
C ILE A 181 2.89 -15.30 -4.78
N PRO A 182 3.15 -13.99 -4.83
CA PRO A 182 2.06 -13.04 -5.02
C PRO A 182 1.40 -13.11 -6.42
N PRO A 183 0.16 -12.61 -6.56
CA PRO A 183 -0.76 -12.93 -7.65
C PRO A 183 -0.61 -12.00 -8.87
N SER A 184 0.55 -11.93 -9.54
CA SER A 184 0.63 -11.20 -10.83
C SER A 184 0.70 -12.09 -12.06
N ALA A 185 0.74 -13.41 -11.89
CA ALA A 185 0.23 -14.33 -12.89
C ALA A 185 -1.29 -14.38 -12.78
N ALA A 186 -1.80 -14.37 -11.56
CA ALA A 186 -3.21 -14.47 -11.32
C ALA A 186 -3.93 -13.15 -11.61
N SER A 187 -4.98 -13.24 -12.41
CA SER A 187 -5.91 -12.14 -12.63
C SER A 187 -7.02 -12.23 -11.59
N LEU A 188 -7.28 -11.10 -10.94
CA LEU A 188 -8.44 -10.98 -10.07
C LEU A 188 -9.67 -10.73 -10.94
N GLN A 189 -10.65 -11.63 -10.86
CA GLN A 189 -11.85 -11.56 -11.68
C GLN A 189 -13.10 -11.74 -10.82
N LEU A 190 -14.19 -11.12 -11.24
CA LEU A 190 -15.48 -11.35 -10.63
C LEU A 190 -16.30 -12.33 -11.47
N ALA A 191 -16.66 -13.47 -10.87
CA ALA A 191 -17.49 -14.47 -11.52
C ALA A 191 -18.90 -13.92 -11.79
N PRO A 192 -19.51 -14.25 -12.94
CA PRO A 192 -20.93 -14.01 -13.17
C PRO A 192 -21.81 -14.67 -12.11
N LEU A 193 -23.06 -14.20 -11.96
CA LEU A 193 -24.02 -14.77 -11.01
C LEU A 193 -24.21 -16.27 -11.28
N GLY A 194 -24.17 -17.08 -10.22
CA GLY A 194 -24.31 -18.54 -10.33
C GLY A 194 -23.11 -19.25 -10.93
N TRP A 195 -21.97 -18.58 -11.13
CA TRP A 195 -20.75 -19.21 -11.60
C TRP A 195 -19.81 -19.52 -10.43
N SER A 196 -19.11 -20.65 -10.55
CA SER A 196 -17.97 -20.97 -9.71
C SER A 196 -16.72 -20.22 -10.19
N CYS A 197 -15.68 -20.18 -9.35
CA CYS A 197 -14.42 -19.59 -9.77
C CYS A 197 -13.73 -20.41 -10.85
N ASP A 198 -13.83 -21.74 -10.83
CA ASP A 198 -13.30 -22.59 -11.91
C ASP A 198 -13.86 -22.18 -13.26
N ARG A 199 -15.19 -22.10 -13.36
CA ARG A 199 -15.86 -21.73 -14.62
C ARG A 199 -15.50 -20.32 -15.07
N ALA A 200 -15.41 -19.37 -14.13
CA ALA A 200 -15.01 -18.00 -14.43
C ALA A 200 -13.58 -17.94 -14.98
N CYS A 201 -12.63 -18.58 -14.31
CA CYS A 201 -11.23 -18.60 -14.72
C CYS A 201 -11.04 -19.32 -16.06
N GLU A 202 -11.70 -20.47 -16.27
CA GLU A 202 -11.68 -21.20 -17.54
C GLU A 202 -12.14 -20.34 -18.71
N SER A 203 -13.18 -19.52 -18.53
CA SER A 203 -13.70 -18.63 -19.58
C SER A 203 -12.70 -17.57 -20.03
N SER A 204 -11.71 -17.26 -19.19
CA SER A 204 -10.60 -16.33 -19.48
C SER A 204 -9.31 -17.03 -19.93
N GLY A 205 -9.35 -18.34 -20.17
CA GLY A 205 -8.17 -19.13 -20.53
C GLY A 205 -7.25 -19.47 -19.35
N GLY A 206 -7.76 -19.39 -18.13
CA GLY A 206 -7.06 -19.70 -16.90
C GLY A 206 -7.63 -20.88 -16.11
N ALA A 207 -7.17 -21.03 -14.88
CA ALA A 207 -7.65 -21.96 -13.86
C ALA A 207 -7.75 -21.22 -12.52
N CYS A 208 -8.68 -21.64 -11.64
CA CYS A 208 -8.77 -21.06 -10.31
C CYS A 208 -7.60 -21.52 -9.45
N ASP A 209 -7.02 -20.60 -8.69
CA ASP A 209 -5.97 -20.89 -7.72
C ASP A 209 -6.54 -20.86 -6.30
N GLU A 210 -6.95 -22.03 -5.83
CA GLU A 210 -7.60 -22.19 -4.52
C GLU A 210 -6.70 -21.76 -3.37
N ALA A 211 -5.39 -22.01 -3.48
CA ALA A 211 -4.39 -21.61 -2.49
C ALA A 211 -4.32 -20.09 -2.29
N MET A 212 -4.84 -19.33 -3.26
CA MET A 212 -4.86 -17.87 -3.24
C MET A 212 -6.15 -17.24 -2.79
N LEU A 213 -7.21 -18.02 -2.61
CA LEU A 213 -8.47 -17.51 -2.08
C LEU A 213 -8.29 -16.79 -0.72
N PRO A 214 -7.46 -17.28 0.25
CA PRO A 214 -7.28 -16.61 1.54
C PRO A 214 -6.82 -15.16 1.41
N ALA A 215 -5.94 -14.88 0.46
CA ALA A 215 -5.37 -13.54 0.34
C ALA A 215 -6.21 -12.58 -0.49
N ILE A 216 -7.11 -13.10 -1.33
CA ILE A 216 -8.14 -12.28 -1.97
C ILE A 216 -9.39 -12.11 -1.09
N ASN A 217 -9.42 -12.76 0.09
CA ASN A 217 -10.53 -12.75 1.04
C ASN A 217 -10.56 -11.47 1.92
N ASN A 218 -10.44 -10.30 1.30
CA ASN A 218 -10.58 -9.02 1.99
C ASN A 218 -11.29 -8.00 1.09
N CYS A 219 -11.95 -7.02 1.71
CA CYS A 219 -12.81 -6.10 0.97
C CYS A 219 -12.06 -5.13 0.05
N ASP A 220 -10.78 -4.87 0.29
CA ASP A 220 -9.98 -4.04 -0.61
C ASP A 220 -9.72 -4.71 -1.96
N MET A 221 -9.73 -6.05 -2.01
CA MET A 221 -9.53 -6.79 -3.25
C MET A 221 -10.71 -6.65 -4.22
N PHE A 222 -11.95 -6.51 -3.73
CA PHE A 222 -13.07 -6.16 -4.60
C PHE A 222 -12.88 -4.80 -5.28
N ARG A 223 -12.38 -3.81 -4.53
CA ARG A 223 -12.07 -2.49 -5.09
C ARG A 223 -10.94 -2.58 -6.12
N ALA A 224 -9.94 -3.43 -5.87
CA ALA A 224 -8.87 -3.74 -6.83
C ALA A 224 -9.40 -4.44 -8.10
N ALA A 225 -10.47 -5.23 -7.99
CA ALA A 225 -11.19 -5.82 -9.12
C ALA A 225 -12.15 -4.84 -9.84
N GLY A 226 -12.21 -3.57 -9.41
CA GLY A 226 -13.08 -2.55 -10.00
C GLY A 226 -14.51 -2.53 -9.45
N GLU A 227 -14.78 -3.26 -8.36
CA GLU A 227 -16.11 -3.34 -7.75
C GLU A 227 -16.14 -2.55 -6.43
N PRO A 228 -16.94 -1.47 -6.34
CA PRO A 228 -17.05 -0.71 -5.11
C PRO A 228 -17.95 -1.43 -4.11
N CYS A 229 -17.37 -1.94 -3.03
CA CYS A 229 -18.14 -2.43 -1.88
C CYS A 229 -18.88 -1.26 -1.21
N VAL A 230 -20.22 -1.31 -1.18
CA VAL A 230 -21.06 -0.38 -0.42
C VAL A 230 -20.95 -0.67 1.08
N ALA A 231 -20.90 -1.95 1.42
CA ALA A 231 -20.67 -2.45 2.76
C ALA A 231 -19.73 -3.66 2.70
N CYS A 232 -18.98 -3.87 3.78
CA CYS A 232 -18.08 -5.01 3.94
C CYS A 232 -18.55 -5.81 5.16
N THR A 233 -18.82 -7.09 4.98
CA THR A 233 -19.32 -7.98 6.03
C THR A 233 -18.55 -9.30 6.03
N THR A 234 -18.51 -9.96 7.18
CA THR A 234 -17.89 -11.28 7.33
C THR A 234 -18.97 -12.32 7.56
N GLN A 235 -18.94 -13.41 6.80
CA GLN A 235 -19.83 -14.56 6.98
C GLN A 235 -19.05 -15.85 6.75
N ASP A 236 -19.51 -16.97 7.29
CA ASP A 236 -18.91 -18.28 7.04
C ASP A 236 -19.64 -18.95 5.87
N GLY A 237 -18.89 -19.38 4.85
CA GLY A 237 -19.47 -20.03 3.68
C GLY A 237 -18.46 -20.28 2.57
N ARG A 238 -18.54 -21.43 1.89
CA ARG A 238 -17.57 -21.83 0.85
C ARG A 238 -17.64 -20.98 -0.41
N GLU A 239 -18.77 -20.29 -0.61
CA GLU A 239 -19.04 -19.39 -1.72
C GLU A 239 -18.34 -18.03 -1.59
N PHE A 240 -17.90 -17.65 -0.38
CA PHE A 240 -17.22 -16.38 -0.14
C PHE A 240 -15.72 -16.52 -0.47
N PRO A 241 -15.00 -15.45 -0.85
CA PRO A 241 -15.46 -14.07 -0.97
C PRO A 241 -16.42 -13.83 -2.15
N ALA A 242 -17.50 -13.06 -1.91
CA ALA A 242 -18.46 -12.71 -2.94
C ALA A 242 -19.08 -11.32 -2.75
N ILE A 243 -19.68 -10.74 -3.80
CA ILE A 243 -20.44 -9.50 -3.77
C ILE A 243 -21.90 -9.75 -4.17
N THR A 244 -22.82 -9.18 -3.40
CA THR A 244 -24.26 -9.21 -3.67
C THR A 244 -24.65 -8.22 -4.77
N SER A 245 -25.85 -8.37 -5.34
CA SER A 245 -26.42 -7.38 -6.27
C SER A 245 -26.62 -6.00 -5.63
N ALA A 246 -26.76 -5.93 -4.30
CA ALA A 246 -26.85 -4.69 -3.54
C ALA A 246 -25.49 -4.00 -3.31
N GLY A 247 -24.38 -4.59 -3.76
CA GLY A 247 -23.04 -4.05 -3.58
C GLY A 247 -22.41 -4.35 -2.21
N THR A 248 -23.03 -5.20 -1.38
CA THR A 248 -22.41 -5.70 -0.15
C THR A 248 -21.39 -6.77 -0.49
N CYS A 249 -20.14 -6.54 -0.12
CA CYS A 249 -19.05 -7.50 -0.17
C CYS A 249 -19.04 -8.37 1.09
N ILE A 250 -18.87 -9.66 0.89
CA ILE A 250 -18.89 -10.68 1.93
C ILE A 250 -17.56 -11.41 1.86
N VAL A 251 -16.78 -11.34 2.93
CA VAL A 251 -15.53 -12.09 3.12
C VAL A 251 -15.79 -13.28 4.04
N ASN A 252 -15.04 -14.36 3.85
CA ASN A 252 -15.16 -15.57 4.63
C ASN A 252 -14.50 -15.43 6.00
N GLY A 253 -15.19 -15.77 7.09
CA GLY A 253 -14.61 -15.84 8.44
C GLY A 253 -13.70 -17.06 8.66
N LYS A 254 -13.79 -18.06 7.79
CA LYS A 254 -13.06 -19.34 7.87
C LYS A 254 -12.29 -19.61 6.58
N GLU A 255 -11.02 -19.23 6.54
CA GLU A 255 -10.16 -19.38 5.34
C GLU A 255 -10.10 -20.82 4.80
N HIS A 256 -10.15 -21.83 5.67
CA HIS A 256 -10.15 -23.23 5.26
C HIS A 256 -11.44 -23.69 4.54
N MET A 257 -12.48 -22.86 4.50
CA MET A 257 -13.72 -23.15 3.77
C MET A 257 -13.71 -22.60 2.33
N LEU A 258 -12.69 -21.84 1.94
CA LEU A 258 -12.61 -21.25 0.61
C LEU A 258 -12.45 -22.34 -0.46
N ASP A 259 -13.22 -22.25 -1.54
CA ASP A 259 -13.33 -23.33 -2.52
C ASP A 259 -13.57 -22.81 -3.95
N CYS A 260 -12.86 -23.29 -4.96
CA CYS A 260 -13.00 -22.83 -6.34
C CYS A 260 -14.27 -23.32 -7.08
N GLN A 261 -14.82 -24.47 -6.69
CA GLN A 261 -15.91 -25.20 -7.34
C GLN A 261 -17.30 -24.71 -6.92
N ILE A 262 -17.43 -24.10 -5.74
CA ILE A 262 -18.74 -23.67 -5.25
C ILE A 262 -19.30 -22.51 -6.09
N SER A 263 -20.60 -22.58 -6.37
CA SER A 263 -21.37 -21.53 -7.04
C SER A 263 -22.61 -21.20 -6.24
N ARG A 264 -23.11 -19.96 -6.39
CA ARG A 264 -24.32 -19.51 -5.70
C ARG A 264 -25.04 -18.47 -6.57
N HIS A 265 -26.36 -18.56 -6.68
CA HIS A 265 -27.13 -17.82 -7.68
C HIS A 265 -27.39 -16.35 -7.32
N ASP A 266 -27.26 -15.96 -6.06
CA ASP A 266 -27.56 -14.63 -5.51
C ASP A 266 -26.31 -13.75 -5.32
N VAL A 267 -25.11 -14.27 -5.55
CA VAL A 267 -23.84 -13.54 -5.37
C VAL A 267 -22.87 -13.79 -6.53
N ARG A 268 -22.00 -12.81 -6.77
CA ARG A 268 -20.88 -12.88 -7.73
C ARG A 268 -19.60 -13.13 -6.95
N ARG A 269 -18.86 -14.19 -7.25
CA ARG A 269 -17.65 -14.57 -6.50
C ARG A 269 -16.44 -13.76 -6.94
N LEU A 270 -15.55 -13.42 -6.02
CA LEU A 270 -14.23 -12.88 -6.35
C LEU A 270 -13.25 -14.04 -6.50
N CYS A 271 -12.57 -14.11 -7.64
CA CYS A 271 -11.78 -15.27 -8.05
C CYS A 271 -10.36 -14.85 -8.42
N ASN A 272 -9.39 -15.69 -8.03
CA ASN A 272 -8.00 -15.54 -8.41
C ASN A 272 -7.68 -16.54 -9.53
N CYS A 273 -7.50 -16.05 -10.76
CA CYS A 273 -7.39 -16.87 -11.96
C CYS A 273 -5.97 -16.90 -12.53
N LEU A 274 -5.28 -18.04 -12.45
CA LEU A 274 -3.96 -18.24 -13.06
C LEU A 274 -4.07 -18.58 -14.55
N PRO A 275 -3.16 -18.11 -15.42
CA PRO A 275 -3.07 -18.54 -16.81
C PRO A 275 -2.81 -20.05 -16.86
N LYS A 276 -3.43 -20.76 -17.80
CA LYS A 276 -3.24 -22.22 -17.95
C LYS A 276 -1.78 -22.64 -18.15
N GLU A 277 -0.92 -21.78 -18.68
CA GLU A 277 0.53 -22.04 -18.82
C GLU A 277 1.28 -22.12 -17.48
N LEU A 278 0.66 -21.64 -16.40
CA LEU A 278 1.22 -21.57 -15.05
C LEU A 278 0.46 -22.43 -14.05
N ASP A 279 -0.54 -23.18 -14.50
CA ASP A 279 -1.28 -24.12 -13.67
C ASP A 279 -0.36 -25.30 -13.31
N PRO A 280 -0.06 -25.55 -12.02
CA PRO A 280 0.78 -26.67 -11.58
C PRO A 280 0.24 -28.03 -12.03
N HIS A 281 -1.06 -28.17 -12.33
CA HIS A 281 -1.65 -29.40 -12.85
C HIS A 281 -1.47 -29.59 -14.37
N SER A 282 -1.24 -28.51 -15.12
CA SER A 282 -1.04 -28.55 -16.57
C SER A 282 0.36 -29.06 -16.97
N VAL A 283 1.35 -28.93 -16.08
CA VAL A 283 2.74 -29.35 -16.31
C VAL A 283 2.89 -30.88 -16.25
N LEU A 284 1.98 -31.59 -15.58
CA LEU A 284 2.04 -33.04 -15.41
C LEU A 284 1.59 -33.85 -16.65
N PHE A 285 1.08 -33.21 -17.71
CA PHE A 285 0.55 -33.91 -18.89
C PHE A 285 1.30 -33.68 -20.20
N ASN A 286 2.48 -33.06 -20.19
CA ASN A 286 3.22 -32.74 -21.41
C ASN A 286 4.54 -33.52 -21.57
N HIS A 287 4.56 -34.80 -21.18
CA HIS A 287 5.73 -35.67 -21.36
C HIS A 287 5.85 -36.36 -22.74
N ASP A 288 4.88 -36.21 -23.65
CA ASP A 288 4.84 -36.96 -24.92
C ASP A 288 5.28 -36.18 -26.19
N ARG A 289 5.92 -35.02 -26.06
CA ARG A 289 6.34 -34.21 -27.23
C ARG A 289 7.80 -33.79 -27.29
N LEU A 290 8.71 -34.67 -26.88
CA LEU A 290 10.11 -34.61 -27.32
C LEU A 290 10.41 -35.77 -28.28
N ARG A 291 9.96 -35.65 -29.54
CA ARG A 291 10.61 -36.36 -30.65
C ARG A 291 11.79 -35.51 -31.09
N ILE A 292 12.98 -36.01 -30.77
CA ILE A 292 14.26 -35.56 -31.30
C ILE A 292 14.26 -35.83 -32.81
N VAL A 293 14.49 -34.80 -33.61
CA VAL A 293 15.01 -34.89 -34.99
C VAL A 293 16.33 -34.15 -35.00
#